data_AF-K0IIC0-F1
#
_entry.id   AF-K0IIC0-F1
#
_cell.length_a   1.000
_cell.length_b   1.000
_cell.length_c   1.000
_cell.angle_alpha   90.00
_cell.angle_beta   90.00
_cell.angle_gamma   90.00
#
_symmetry.space_group_name_H-M   'P 1'
#
loop_
_entity.id
_entity.type
_entity.pdbx_description
1 polymer ?
#
loop_
_entity_poly.entity_id
_entity_poly.type
_entity_poly.pdbx_seq_one_letter_code
_entity_poly.pdbx_strand_id
1 'polypeptide(L)'
;MASPPFVDGKVREGIIYRLKKAPESPVKYPYLIVSDNLDAPAADVLMISDICNIYRAKEKLKKKVKKGTGLEVAVAPARKMDAAGVGRWFEGIRELYLFCQSSRCQFILSSGAASMHEMVSGPCLDAVLKNCDIDPQRHWHEMNSWLEAKLSRRVSV
;
A
#
# COMPACT_ATOMS: atom_id res chain seq x y z
N MET A 1 8.75 15.39 22.03
CA MET A 1 7.69 14.80 21.17
C MET A 1 7.80 15.45 19.80
N ALA A 2 7.98 14.66 18.74
CA ALA A 2 8.04 15.20 17.39
C ALA A 2 6.64 15.58 16.87
N SER A 3 6.54 16.74 16.21
CA SER A 3 5.30 17.24 15.62
C SER A 3 4.92 16.45 14.36
N PRO A 4 3.63 16.32 14.02
CA PRO A 4 3.19 15.70 12.76
C PRO A 4 3.75 16.45 11.54
N PRO A 5 3.98 15.79 10.40
CA PRO A 5 4.53 16.40 9.19
C PRO A 5 3.57 17.33 8.41
N PHE A 6 2.57 17.94 9.07
CA PHE A 6 1.72 18.99 8.49
C PHE A 6 2.10 20.37 9.01
N VAL A 7 1.81 21.41 8.22
CA VAL A 7 2.08 22.83 8.51
C VAL A 7 1.40 23.32 9.79
N ASP A 8 0.26 22.72 10.17
CA ASP A 8 -0.51 23.09 11.36
C ASP A 8 -0.11 22.33 12.64
N GLY A 9 0.76 21.31 12.54
CA GLY A 9 1.21 20.48 13.66
C GLY A 9 0.10 19.68 14.36
N LYS A 10 -1.11 19.58 13.78
CA LYS A 10 -2.26 18.92 14.40
C LYS A 10 -2.40 17.48 13.91
N VAL A 11 -2.65 16.56 14.86
CA VAL A 11 -3.04 15.18 14.53
C VAL A 11 -4.49 15.22 14.05
N ARG A 12 -4.74 14.62 12.88
CA ARG A 12 -6.08 14.54 12.29
C ARG A 12 -6.63 13.14 12.46
N GLU A 13 -7.89 13.05 12.89
CA GLU A 13 -8.59 11.78 13.00
C GLU A 13 -8.75 11.12 11.62
N GLY A 14 -8.65 9.78 11.57
CA GLY A 14 -8.75 9.02 10.33
C GLY A 14 -7.53 9.11 9.40
N ILE A 15 -6.45 9.80 9.79
CA ILE A 15 -5.23 9.93 8.98
C ILE A 15 -4.12 9.06 9.55
N ILE A 16 -3.53 8.22 8.69
CA ILE A 16 -2.32 7.43 8.99
C ILE A 16 -1.15 8.04 8.21
N TYR A 17 -0.09 8.40 8.93
CA TYR A 17 1.07 9.05 8.34
C TYR A 17 1.99 8.02 7.67
N ARG A 18 2.43 8.32 6.45
CA ARG A 18 3.35 7.47 5.67
C ARG A 18 4.76 8.05 5.78
N LEU A 19 5.65 7.36 6.50
CA LEU A 19 7.02 7.80 6.78
C LEU A 19 8.03 6.95 6.02
N LYS A 20 9.19 7.53 5.67
CA LYS A 20 10.29 6.77 5.06
C LYS A 20 11.12 5.98 6.09
N LYS A 21 11.11 6.41 7.35
CA LYS A 21 11.85 5.81 8.47
C LYS A 21 11.02 5.90 9.75
N ALA A 22 11.34 5.02 10.71
CA ALA A 22 10.77 5.12 12.05
C ALA A 22 11.20 6.44 12.71
N PRO A 23 10.33 7.10 13.49
CA PRO A 23 10.72 8.23 14.33
C PRO A 23 11.79 7.81 15.35
N GLU A 24 12.77 8.69 15.60
CA GLU A 24 13.81 8.48 16.61
C GLU A 24 13.31 8.73 18.04
N SER A 25 12.16 9.41 18.18
CA SER A 25 11.51 9.66 19.46
C SER A 25 10.03 9.26 19.40
N PRO A 26 9.39 8.96 20.54
CA PRO A 26 7.96 8.61 20.57
C PRO A 26 7.08 9.70 19.95
N VAL A 27 6.08 9.26 19.18
CA VAL A 27 5.12 10.12 18.46
C VAL A 27 3.69 9.80 18.90
N LYS A 28 2.81 10.80 18.85
CA LYS A 28 1.39 10.69 19.24
C LYS A 28 0.44 10.50 18.04
N TYR A 29 0.96 10.17 16.87
CA TYR A 29 0.17 10.00 15.66
C TYR A 29 0.40 8.61 15.05
N PRO A 30 -0.63 7.99 14.44
CA PRO A 30 -0.50 6.69 13.80
C PRO A 30 0.35 6.78 12.54
N TYR A 31 1.27 5.84 12.33
CA TYR A 31 2.14 5.87 11.15
C TYR A 31 2.51 4.48 10.62
N LEU A 32 2.77 4.43 9.31
CA LEU A 32 3.35 3.29 8.59
C LEU A 32 4.68 3.71 7.97
N ILE A 33 5.65 2.79 7.98
CA ILE A 33 6.91 2.95 7.27
C ILE A 33 6.71 2.42 5.85
N VAL A 34 6.88 3.29 4.86
CA VAL A 34 6.66 3.00 3.45
C VAL A 34 7.96 3.14 2.69
N SER A 35 8.25 2.19 1.81
CA SER A 35 9.44 2.21 0.96
C SER A 35 9.11 1.73 -0.45
N ASP A 36 9.70 2.36 -1.45
CA ASP A 36 9.76 1.87 -2.84
C ASP A 36 10.99 0.98 -3.09
N ASN A 37 11.97 1.02 -2.19
CA ASN A 37 13.08 0.08 -2.16
C ASN A 37 12.61 -1.26 -1.56
N LEU A 38 12.54 -2.30 -2.40
CA LEU A 38 12.16 -3.67 -2.00
C LEU A 38 13.15 -4.33 -1.03
N ASP A 39 14.36 -3.77 -0.90
CA ASP A 39 15.39 -4.23 0.04
C ASP A 39 15.33 -3.48 1.37
N ALA A 40 14.41 -2.54 1.55
CA ALA A 40 14.32 -1.74 2.76
C ALA A 40 14.00 -2.61 3.99
N PRO A 41 14.90 -2.62 5.01
CA PRO A 41 14.62 -3.34 6.23
C PRO A 41 13.47 -2.66 6.97
N ALA A 42 12.56 -3.48 7.52
CA ALA A 42 11.49 -3.05 8.42
C ALA A 42 10.42 -2.09 7.84
N ALA A 43 10.26 -2.04 6.51
CA ALA A 43 9.10 -1.39 5.91
C ALA A 43 7.79 -2.13 6.27
N ASP A 44 6.76 -1.37 6.63
CA ASP A 44 5.40 -1.92 6.76
C ASP A 44 4.75 -2.11 5.41
N VAL A 45 5.00 -1.18 4.49
CA VAL A 45 4.49 -1.19 3.12
C VAL A 45 5.65 -1.07 2.13
N LEU A 46 5.69 -1.98 1.17
CA LEU A 46 6.56 -1.91 0.00
C LEU A 46 5.74 -1.51 -1.23
N MET A 47 6.13 -0.44 -1.90
CA MET A 47 5.47 0.02 -3.13
C MET A 47 6.05 -0.70 -4.35
N ILE A 48 5.15 -1.25 -5.17
CA ILE A 48 5.49 -1.93 -6.41
C ILE A 48 5.30 -0.94 -7.58
N SER A 49 6.40 -0.31 -7.99
CA SER A 49 6.40 0.72 -9.04
C SER A 49 6.29 0.13 -10.45
N ASP A 50 6.84 -1.06 -10.70
CA ASP A 50 6.83 -1.73 -12.00
C ASP A 50 5.91 -2.96 -11.98
N ILE A 51 4.62 -2.72 -11.80
CA ILE A 51 3.60 -3.78 -11.76
C ILE A 51 3.42 -4.47 -13.12
N CYS A 52 3.69 -3.76 -14.22
CA CYS A 52 3.68 -4.33 -15.57
C CYS A 52 4.75 -5.42 -15.76
N ASN A 53 5.78 -5.46 -14.90
CA ASN A 53 6.79 -6.50 -14.84
C ASN A 53 6.82 -7.19 -13.46
N ILE A 54 5.64 -7.59 -12.98
CA ILE A 54 5.42 -8.20 -11.66
C ILE A 54 6.34 -9.39 -11.38
N TYR A 55 6.68 -10.22 -12.37
CA TYR A 55 7.51 -11.41 -12.16
C TYR A 55 8.91 -11.06 -11.63
N ARG A 56 9.51 -9.96 -12.13
CA ARG A 56 10.80 -9.47 -11.64
C ARG A 56 10.71 -9.00 -10.18
N ALA A 57 9.61 -8.35 -9.81
CA ALA A 57 9.36 -7.93 -8.43
C ALA A 57 9.14 -9.15 -7.51
N LYS A 58 8.35 -10.15 -7.95
CA LYS A 58 8.10 -11.39 -7.20
C LYS A 58 9.39 -12.14 -6.88
N GLU A 59 10.32 -12.26 -7.83
CA GLU A 59 11.60 -12.93 -7.58
C GLU A 59 12.44 -12.24 -6.50
N LYS A 60 12.43 -10.90 -6.46
CA LYS A 60 13.08 -10.14 -5.38
C LYS A 60 12.37 -10.32 -4.04
N LEU A 61 11.03 -10.33 -4.05
CA LEU A 61 10.21 -10.40 -2.85
C LEU A 61 10.21 -11.79 -2.20
N LYS A 62 10.19 -12.87 -2.98
CA LYS A 62 10.11 -14.26 -2.49
C LYS A 62 11.10 -14.58 -1.36
N LYS A 63 12.30 -13.99 -1.40
CA LYS A 63 13.38 -14.26 -0.43
C LYS A 63 13.38 -13.32 0.77
N LYS A 64 12.67 -12.18 0.70
CA LYS A 64 12.88 -11.05 1.62
C LYS A 64 11.60 -10.55 2.28
N VAL A 65 10.44 -10.77 1.65
CA VAL A 65 9.17 -10.26 2.16
C VAL A 65 8.80 -10.95 3.46
N LYS A 66 8.43 -10.16 4.47
CA LYS A 66 8.01 -10.69 5.77
C LYS A 66 6.50 -10.89 5.77
N LYS A 67 6.03 -11.90 6.51
CA LYS A 67 4.59 -12.08 6.77
C LYS A 67 4.00 -10.80 7.34
N GLY A 68 2.88 -10.37 6.80
CA GLY A 68 2.18 -9.15 7.21
C GLY A 68 2.81 -7.85 6.70
N THR A 69 3.76 -7.90 5.75
CA THR A 69 4.15 -6.72 4.96
C THR A 69 3.01 -6.38 3.99
N GLY A 70 2.70 -5.09 3.85
CA GLY A 70 1.81 -4.58 2.81
C GLY A 70 2.57 -4.42 1.50
N LEU A 71 1.99 -4.91 0.40
CA LEU A 71 2.52 -4.71 -0.95
C LEU A 71 1.53 -3.83 -1.71
N GLU A 72 1.97 -2.62 -2.05
CA GLU A 72 1.11 -1.59 -2.60
C GLU A 72 1.32 -1.40 -4.09
N VAL A 73 0.21 -1.29 -4.82
CA VAL A 73 0.17 -0.79 -6.20
C VAL A 73 -0.76 0.41 -6.27
N ALA A 74 -0.31 1.45 -6.97
CA ALA A 74 -1.07 2.67 -7.18
C ALA A 74 -1.79 2.68 -8.53
N VAL A 75 -2.95 3.32 -8.58
CA VAL A 75 -3.71 3.57 -9.82
C VAL A 75 -3.13 4.72 -10.65
N ALA A 76 -2.52 5.72 -10.02
CA ALA A 76 -2.01 6.92 -10.70
C ALA A 76 -1.14 6.64 -11.95
N PRO A 77 -0.18 5.69 -11.94
CA PRO A 77 0.61 5.37 -13.13
C PRO A 77 -0.24 4.81 -14.29
N ALA A 78 -1.27 4.02 -14.00
CA ALA A 78 -2.11 3.37 -15.02
C ALA A 78 -2.88 4.37 -15.89
N ARG A 79 -3.21 5.55 -15.36
CA ARG A 79 -3.93 6.62 -16.08
C ARG A 79 -3.16 7.16 -17.29
N LYS A 80 -1.84 6.98 -17.32
CA LYS A 80 -0.95 7.48 -18.38
C LYS A 80 -0.49 6.36 -19.33
N MET A 81 -0.99 5.14 -19.16
CA MET A 81 -0.63 3.99 -19.99
C MET A 81 -1.50 3.92 -21.25
N ASP A 82 -0.96 3.29 -22.28
CA ASP A 82 -1.74 2.87 -23.44
C ASP A 82 -2.61 1.64 -23.10
N ALA A 83 -3.49 1.25 -24.01
CA ALA A 83 -4.40 0.12 -23.80
C ALA A 83 -3.65 -1.18 -23.45
N ALA A 84 -2.52 -1.44 -24.12
CA ALA A 84 -1.69 -2.61 -23.86
C ALA A 84 -1.04 -2.55 -22.47
N GLY A 85 -0.58 -1.38 -22.02
CA GLY A 85 -0.03 -1.15 -20.69
C GLY A 85 -1.08 -1.34 -19.60
N VAL A 86 -2.31 -0.84 -19.79
CA VAL A 86 -3.41 -1.07 -18.85
C VAL A 86 -3.74 -2.57 -18.73
N GLY A 87 -3.75 -3.31 -19.84
CA GLY A 87 -3.93 -4.77 -19.80
C GLY A 87 -2.87 -5.49 -18.96
N ARG A 88 -1.58 -5.15 -19.16
CA ARG A 88 -0.48 -5.70 -18.34
C ARG A 88 -0.57 -5.27 -16.87
N TRP A 89 -1.07 -4.07 -16.61
CA TRP A 89 -1.27 -3.56 -15.25
C TRP A 89 -2.33 -4.37 -14.49
N PHE A 90 -3.46 -4.69 -15.12
CA PHE A 90 -4.49 -5.57 -14.54
C PHE A 90 -3.96 -6.97 -14.25
N GLU A 91 -3.24 -7.57 -15.20
CA GLU A 91 -2.59 -8.87 -15.00
C GLU A 91 -1.60 -8.82 -13.83
N GLY A 92 -0.80 -7.75 -13.75
CA GLY A 92 0.13 -7.53 -12.66
C GLY A 92 -0.54 -7.42 -11.29
N ILE A 93 -1.72 -6.78 -11.21
CA ILE A 93 -2.52 -6.74 -9.97
C ILE A 93 -2.96 -8.13 -9.54
N ARG A 94 -3.51 -8.92 -10.47
CA ARG A 94 -3.97 -10.28 -10.19
C ARG A 94 -2.82 -11.13 -9.65
N GLU A 95 -1.68 -11.09 -10.33
CA GLU A 95 -0.46 -11.80 -9.95
C GLU A 95 0.10 -11.36 -8.59
N LEU A 96 0.06 -10.05 -8.29
CA LEU A 96 0.47 -9.51 -7.01
C LEU A 96 -0.48 -9.92 -5.88
N TYR A 97 -1.80 -9.88 -6.12
CA TYR A 97 -2.79 -10.33 -5.15
C TYR A 97 -2.61 -11.81 -4.79
N LEU A 98 -2.47 -12.69 -5.78
CA LEU A 98 -2.20 -14.12 -5.57
C LEU A 98 -0.90 -14.35 -4.81
N PHE A 99 0.15 -13.59 -5.16
CA PHE A 99 1.41 -13.61 -4.41
C PHE A 99 1.18 -13.23 -2.94
N CYS A 100 0.47 -12.14 -2.66
CA CYS A 100 0.16 -11.70 -1.31
C CYS A 100 -0.54 -12.79 -0.49
N GLN A 101 -1.53 -13.46 -1.07
CA GLN A 101 -2.25 -14.57 -0.41
C GLN A 101 -1.29 -15.72 -0.06
N SER A 102 -0.46 -16.17 -1.01
CA SER A 102 0.49 -17.26 -0.78
C SER A 102 1.59 -16.92 0.23
N SER A 103 2.05 -15.66 0.24
CA SER A 103 3.12 -15.17 1.12
C SER A 103 2.61 -14.57 2.43
N ARG A 104 1.30 -14.64 2.69
CA ARG A 104 0.64 -14.06 3.88
C ARG A 104 1.00 -12.57 4.07
N CYS A 105 1.02 -11.83 2.96
CA CYS A 105 1.22 -10.39 2.89
C CYS A 105 -0.14 -9.70 2.64
N GLN A 106 -0.23 -8.41 2.95
CA GLN A 106 -1.41 -7.62 2.65
C GLN A 106 -1.28 -7.03 1.25
N PHE A 107 -2.22 -7.30 0.36
CA PHE A 107 -2.33 -6.55 -0.90
C PHE A 107 -2.94 -5.17 -0.61
N ILE A 108 -2.39 -4.10 -1.19
CA ILE A 108 -2.88 -2.74 -1.03
C ILE A 108 -3.06 -2.13 -2.42
N LEU A 109 -4.29 -1.70 -2.72
CA LEU A 109 -4.60 -0.87 -3.89
C LEU A 109 -4.84 0.57 -3.42
N SER A 110 -4.10 1.52 -3.98
CA SER A 110 -4.21 2.94 -3.61
C SER A 110 -4.41 3.85 -4.82
N SER A 111 -4.90 5.06 -4.60
CA SER A 111 -5.05 6.05 -5.67
C SER A 111 -3.69 6.51 -6.21
N GLY A 112 -2.67 6.62 -5.34
CA GLY A 112 -1.38 7.23 -5.67
C GLY A 112 -1.47 8.73 -6.00
N ALA A 113 -2.54 9.39 -5.59
CA ALA A 113 -2.81 10.79 -5.93
C ALA A 113 -1.81 11.74 -5.28
N ALA A 114 -1.18 12.60 -6.08
CA ALA A 114 -0.35 13.71 -5.61
C ALA A 114 -1.15 15.01 -5.42
N SER A 115 -2.40 15.05 -5.92
CA SER A 115 -3.32 16.17 -5.76
C SER A 115 -4.77 15.70 -5.65
N MET A 116 -5.67 16.60 -5.24
CA MET A 116 -7.11 16.31 -5.16
C MET A 116 -7.71 15.88 -6.51
N HIS A 117 -7.15 16.33 -7.64
CA HIS A 117 -7.62 15.99 -8.98
C HIS A 117 -7.27 14.57 -9.41
N GLU A 118 -6.28 13.94 -8.75
CA GLU A 118 -5.86 12.57 -9.03
C GLU A 118 -6.55 11.54 -8.14
N MET A 119 -7.40 12.00 -7.21
CA MET A 119 -8.15 11.13 -6.31
C MET A 119 -9.02 10.14 -7.10
N VAL A 120 -9.14 8.94 -6.53
CA VAL A 120 -9.97 7.85 -7.05
C VAL A 120 -11.01 7.57 -5.98
N SER A 121 -12.29 7.53 -6.37
CA SER A 121 -13.36 7.20 -5.44
C SER A 121 -13.32 5.70 -5.08
N GLY A 122 -13.88 5.35 -3.91
CA GLY A 122 -14.01 3.95 -3.49
C GLY A 122 -14.62 3.03 -4.57
N PRO A 123 -15.76 3.41 -5.20
CA PRO A 123 -16.35 2.61 -6.27
C PRO A 123 -15.44 2.38 -7.49
N CYS A 124 -14.55 3.31 -7.82
CA CYS A 124 -13.57 3.11 -8.88
C CYS A 124 -12.50 2.09 -8.48
N LEU A 125 -12.06 2.07 -7.22
CA LEU A 125 -11.18 1.03 -6.71
C LEU A 125 -11.89 -0.33 -6.67
N ASP A 126 -13.16 -0.36 -6.27
CA ASP A 126 -13.98 -1.59 -6.30
C ASP A 126 -14.09 -2.16 -7.72
N ALA A 127 -14.26 -1.29 -8.72
CA ALA A 127 -14.30 -1.70 -10.12
C ALA A 127 -12.96 -2.33 -10.55
N VAL A 128 -11.82 -1.76 -10.14
CA VAL A 128 -10.49 -2.35 -10.41
C VAL A 128 -10.38 -3.73 -9.77
N LEU A 129 -10.74 -3.86 -8.49
CA LEU A 129 -10.69 -5.13 -7.76
C LEU A 129 -11.55 -6.20 -8.43
N LYS A 130 -12.79 -5.87 -8.81
CA LYS A 130 -13.71 -6.78 -9.51
C LYS A 130 -13.16 -7.26 -10.85
N ASN A 131 -12.51 -6.39 -11.62
CA ASN A 131 -11.87 -6.77 -12.89
C ASN A 131 -10.66 -7.71 -12.69
N CYS A 132 -10.12 -7.79 -11.48
CA CYS A 132 -9.05 -8.72 -11.11
C CYS A 132 -9.56 -9.99 -10.40
N ASP A 133 -10.87 -10.24 -10.42
CA ASP A 133 -11.53 -11.32 -9.65
C ASP A 133 -11.28 -11.22 -8.12
N ILE A 134 -11.12 -10.01 -7.58
CA ILE A 134 -10.94 -9.75 -6.15
C ILE A 134 -12.25 -9.22 -5.58
N ASP A 135 -12.78 -9.87 -4.54
CA ASP A 135 -13.96 -9.39 -3.83
C ASP A 135 -13.65 -8.10 -3.04
N PRO A 136 -14.27 -6.95 -3.37
CA PRO A 136 -13.92 -5.69 -2.73
C PRO A 136 -14.28 -5.63 -1.25
N GLN A 137 -15.42 -6.21 -0.84
CA GLN A 137 -15.87 -6.17 0.55
C GLN A 137 -14.90 -6.91 1.47
N ARG A 138 -14.53 -8.13 1.08
CA ARG A 138 -13.51 -8.92 1.74
C ARG A 138 -12.16 -8.20 1.74
N HIS A 139 -11.75 -7.64 0.60
CA HIS A 139 -10.49 -6.91 0.50
C HIS A 139 -10.40 -5.76 1.51
N TRP A 140 -11.43 -4.91 1.58
CA TRP A 140 -11.44 -3.78 2.51
C TRP A 140 -11.51 -4.21 3.97
N HIS A 141 -12.25 -5.28 4.28
CA HIS A 141 -12.30 -5.85 5.62
C HIS A 141 -10.94 -6.41 6.08
N GLU A 142 -10.25 -7.17 5.22
CA GLU A 142 -8.90 -7.68 5.47
C GLU A 142 -7.91 -6.52 5.64
N MET A 143 -8.00 -5.48 4.80
CA MET A 143 -7.14 -4.29 4.89
C MET A 143 -7.34 -3.54 6.22
N ASN A 144 -8.59 -3.36 6.66
CA ASN A 144 -8.87 -2.70 7.93
C ASN A 144 -8.30 -3.49 9.12
N SER A 145 -8.50 -4.81 9.12
CA SER A 145 -7.94 -5.70 10.14
C SER A 145 -6.40 -5.66 10.17
N TRP A 146 -5.76 -5.60 9.00
CA TRP A 146 -4.32 -5.45 8.89
C TRP A 146 -3.83 -4.10 9.42
N LEU A 147 -4.53 -3.01 9.12
CA LEU A 147 -4.20 -1.67 9.63
C LEU A 147 -4.30 -1.60 11.15
N GLU A 148 -5.39 -2.09 11.74
CA GLU A 148 -5.57 -2.13 13.20
C GLU A 148 -4.44 -2.92 13.91
N ALA A 149 -4.08 -4.07 13.35
CA ALA A 149 -2.97 -4.89 13.86
C ALA A 149 -1.60 -4.20 13.75
N LYS A 150 -1.41 -3.30 12.77
CA LYS A 150 -0.17 -2.52 12.61
C LYS A 150 -0.12 -1.33 13.55
N LEU A 151 -1.24 -0.61 13.69
CA LEU A 151 -1.30 0.60 14.51
C LEU A 151 -1.26 0.28 16.01
N SER A 152 -1.91 -0.79 16.45
CA SER A 152 -1.85 -1.25 17.85
C SER A 152 -0.43 -1.52 18.36
N ARG A 153 0.51 -1.91 17.48
CA ARG A 153 1.92 -2.16 17.85
C ARG A 153 2.74 -0.89 18.08
N ARG A 154 2.23 0.29 17.74
CA ARG A 154 3.00 1.54 17.69
C ARG A 154 2.47 2.66 18.57
N VAL A 155 1.37 2.41 19.27
CA VAL A 155 0.91 3.30 20.34
C VAL A 155 1.69 2.93 21.59
N SER A 156 2.83 3.58 21.80
CA SER A 156 3.40 3.73 23.14
C SER A 156 2.57 4.79 23.85
N VAL A 157 1.82 4.38 24.88
CA VAL A 157 1.18 5.29 25.84
C VAL A 157 2.27 6.05 26.59
#